data_AF-A0A3B8R7D7-F1
#
_entry.id   AF-A0A3B8R7D7-F1
#
_cell.length_a   1.000
_cell.length_b   1.000
_cell.length_c   1.000
_cell.angle_alpha   90.00
_cell.angle_beta   90.00
_cell.angle_gamma   90.00
#
_symmetry.space_group_name_H-M   'P 1'
#
loop_
_entity.id
_entity.type
_entity.pdbx_description
1 polymer ?
#
loop_
_entity_poly.entity_id
_entity_poly.type
_entity_poly.pdbx_seq_one_letter_code
_entity_poly.pdbx_strand_id
1 'polypeptide(L)'
;MITLHHCPQSRSMRTLWLLNELELDFQIVVHPFDKSLRKPEYLQLSPAGRVPALEIDGEQMFETGAITEYLCEKFSPDNLGRSWSSSDRMNWLIWVHFAETISQHAAALTQQHEVLYKDEMRSPILMKIEAARIAKCFDALEACLSSTFEKRDYLLKSGFSAADISVGQAVYMARHFTPLDGHRKMAKWYSRITERQAFKSSLPTDSERLYSQDFYPVWEV
;
A
#
# COMPACT_ATOMS: atom_id res chain seq x y z
N MET A 1 21.17 2.69 11.76
CA MET A 1 19.90 2.43 12.46
C MET A 1 18.79 2.84 11.52
N ILE A 2 17.74 2.03 11.37
CA ILE A 2 16.59 2.33 10.50
C ILE A 2 15.49 2.95 11.36
N THR A 3 14.92 4.07 10.91
CA THR A 3 13.77 4.71 11.56
C THR A 3 12.66 4.92 10.54
N LEU A 4 11.47 4.36 10.81
CA LEU A 4 10.28 4.55 9.99
C LEU A 4 9.33 5.55 10.64
N HIS A 5 9.07 6.66 9.94
CA HIS A 5 8.01 7.59 10.27
C HIS A 5 6.69 7.09 9.68
N HIS A 6 5.76 6.69 10.53
CA HIS A 6 4.59 5.91 10.16
C HIS A 6 3.28 6.60 10.59
N CYS A 7 2.25 6.53 9.75
CA CYS A 7 0.87 6.72 10.18
C CYS A 7 0.07 5.42 9.96
N PRO A 8 -0.67 4.93 10.97
CA PRO A 8 -1.57 3.81 10.83
C PRO A 8 -2.56 3.99 9.68
N GLN A 9 -2.91 2.88 9.01
CA GLN A 9 -3.81 2.85 7.84
C GLN A 9 -3.49 3.93 6.80
N SER A 10 -2.21 4.08 6.48
CA SER A 10 -1.73 4.93 5.40
C SER A 10 -0.76 4.14 4.51
N ARG A 11 -0.21 4.80 3.48
CA ARG A 11 0.83 4.22 2.62
C ARG A 11 2.05 3.72 3.40
N SER A 12 2.35 4.30 4.57
CA SER A 12 3.49 3.85 5.38
C SER A 12 3.38 2.42 5.90
N MET A 13 2.18 1.84 5.93
CA MET A 13 1.99 0.42 6.25
C MET A 13 2.74 -0.49 5.26
N ARG A 14 2.88 -0.07 3.99
CA ARG A 14 3.60 -0.84 2.97
C ARG A 14 5.07 -1.03 3.37
N THR A 15 5.71 0.06 3.77
CA THR A 15 7.11 0.04 4.24
C THR A 15 7.24 -0.71 5.55
N LEU A 16 6.29 -0.54 6.48
CA LEU A 16 6.28 -1.29 7.75
C LEU A 16 6.21 -2.81 7.49
N TRP A 17 5.31 -3.25 6.61
CA TRP A 17 5.20 -4.64 6.23
C TRP A 17 6.48 -5.15 5.56
N LEU A 18 7.05 -4.38 4.63
CA LEU A 18 8.31 -4.77 3.99
C LEU A 18 9.47 -4.91 4.99
N LEU A 19 9.63 -3.97 5.94
CA LEU A 19 10.67 -4.07 6.97
C LEU A 19 10.49 -5.32 7.84
N ASN A 20 9.25 -5.66 8.18
CA ASN A 20 8.93 -6.88 8.92
C ASN A 20 9.23 -8.16 8.10
N GLU A 21 8.95 -8.19 6.80
CA GLU A 21 9.26 -9.33 5.92
C GLU A 21 10.77 -9.47 5.64
N LEU A 22 11.51 -8.37 5.71
CA LEU A 22 12.97 -8.37 5.63
C LEU A 22 13.65 -8.74 6.96
N GLU A 23 12.87 -8.89 8.04
CA GLU A 23 13.37 -9.18 9.39
C GLU A 23 14.46 -8.19 9.85
N LEU A 24 14.32 -6.91 9.48
CA LEU A 24 15.27 -5.87 9.85
C LEU A 24 14.96 -5.33 11.25
N ASP A 25 16.01 -4.89 11.94
CA ASP A 25 15.87 -4.09 13.16
C ASP A 25 15.61 -2.63 12.79
N PHE A 26 14.49 -2.08 13.25
CA PHE A 26 14.11 -0.69 13.02
C PHE A 26 13.34 -0.10 14.20
N GLN A 27 13.33 1.23 14.28
CA GLN A 27 12.48 2.00 15.18
C GLN A 27 11.29 2.56 14.42
N ILE A 28 10.14 2.66 15.09
CA ILE A 28 8.94 3.28 14.53
C ILE A 28 8.66 4.58 15.28
N VAL A 29 8.51 5.67 14.53
CA VAL A 29 7.97 6.93 15.04
C VAL A 29 6.56 7.07 14.48
N VAL A 30 5.55 6.90 15.34
CA VAL A 30 4.14 7.00 14.95
C VAL A 30 3.70 8.47 14.93
N HIS A 31 3.11 8.91 13.83
CA HIS A 31 2.54 10.24 13.64
C HIS A 31 1.02 10.14 13.50
N PRO A 32 0.26 11.09 14.07
CA PRO A 32 -1.17 11.18 13.81
C PRO A 32 -1.44 11.64 12.38
N PHE A 33 -2.58 11.23 11.81
CA PHE A 33 -3.04 11.68 10.50
C PHE A 33 -3.66 13.10 10.58
N ASP A 34 -2.84 14.10 10.88
CA ASP A 34 -3.31 15.47 11.07
C ASP A 34 -2.32 16.53 10.52
N LYS A 35 -2.53 17.80 10.91
CA LYS A 35 -1.71 18.93 10.46
C LYS A 35 -0.29 18.93 11.01
N SER A 36 0.05 18.07 11.98
CA SER A 36 1.43 17.91 12.48
C SER A 36 2.42 17.52 11.39
N LEU A 37 1.97 16.77 10.37
CA LEU A 37 2.75 16.42 9.18
C LEU A 37 3.12 17.62 8.29
N ARG A 38 2.60 18.81 8.60
CA ARG A 38 2.91 20.08 7.91
C ARG A 38 3.89 20.96 8.68
N LYS A 39 4.29 20.55 9.89
CA LYS A 39 5.24 21.33 10.68
C LYS A 39 6.65 21.25 10.08
N PRO A 40 7.47 22.31 10.23
CA PRO A 40 8.81 22.36 9.65
C PRO A 40 9.70 21.16 9.98
N GLU A 41 9.55 20.59 11.19
CA GLU A 41 10.33 19.44 11.64
C GLU A 41 10.03 18.19 10.80
N TYR A 42 8.76 17.94 10.48
CA TYR A 42 8.39 16.79 9.64
C TYR A 42 8.67 17.02 8.15
N LEU A 43 8.54 18.27 7.68
CA LEU A 43 8.80 18.61 6.28
C LEU A 43 10.27 18.43 5.88
N GLN A 44 11.20 18.43 6.84
CA GLN A 44 12.60 18.07 6.60
C GLN A 44 12.74 16.59 6.21
N LEU A 45 11.93 15.71 6.81
CA LEU A 45 11.92 14.26 6.53
C LEU A 45 11.18 13.92 5.24
N SER A 46 10.04 14.58 5.00
CA SER A 46 9.19 14.37 3.83
C SER A 46 8.67 15.71 3.32
N PRO A 47 9.27 16.26 2.25
CA PRO A 47 8.96 17.61 1.75
C PRO A 47 7.48 17.81 1.38
N ALA A 48 6.80 16.74 0.97
CA ALA A 48 5.39 16.77 0.66
C ALA A 48 4.47 16.65 1.89
N GLY A 49 5.02 16.58 3.10
CA GLY A 49 4.30 16.37 4.35
C GLY A 49 3.43 15.11 4.32
N ARG A 50 4.01 14.01 3.79
CA ARG A 50 3.35 12.71 3.66
C ARG A 50 4.16 11.64 4.37
N VAL A 51 3.49 10.64 4.92
CA VAL A 51 4.11 9.41 5.40
C VAL A 51 4.17 8.37 4.26
N PRO A 52 5.15 7.45 4.30
CA PRO A 52 6.26 7.40 5.25
C PRO A 52 7.37 8.39 4.93
N ALA A 53 8.24 8.59 5.91
CA ALA A 53 9.65 8.89 5.69
C ALA A 53 10.49 7.75 6.31
N LEU A 54 11.60 7.40 5.69
CA LEU A 54 12.54 6.40 6.16
C LEU A 54 13.89 7.06 6.37
N GLU A 55 14.44 6.95 7.57
CA GLU A 55 15.82 7.30 7.85
C GLU A 55 16.67 6.02 7.84
N ILE A 56 17.74 6.02 7.05
CA ILE A 56 18.65 4.87 6.90
C ILE A 56 20.04 5.37 6.50
N ASP A 57 21.09 4.85 7.15
CA ASP A 57 22.49 5.21 6.90
C ASP A 57 22.82 6.72 6.94
N GLY A 58 22.06 7.51 7.71
CA GLY A 58 22.23 8.97 7.78
C GLY A 58 21.56 9.74 6.64
N GLU A 59 20.85 9.04 5.76
CA GLU A 59 20.04 9.60 4.68
C GLU A 59 18.55 9.48 4.99
N GLN A 60 17.76 10.28 4.28
CA GLN A 60 16.30 10.31 4.41
C GLN A 60 15.64 10.04 3.07
N MET A 61 14.67 9.13 3.06
CA MET A 61 13.91 8.75 1.88
C MET A 61 12.42 8.95 2.13
N PHE A 62 11.73 9.47 1.12
CA PHE A 62 10.28 9.46 1.01
C PHE A 62 9.90 8.76 -0.31
N GLU A 63 8.60 8.57 -0.54
CA GLU A 63 8.03 7.71 -1.59
C GLU A 63 8.17 6.21 -1.32
N THR A 64 7.04 5.54 -1.08
CA THR A 64 7.03 4.11 -0.73
C THR A 64 7.59 3.20 -1.82
N GLY A 65 7.45 3.56 -3.10
CA GLY A 65 8.04 2.82 -4.22
C GLY A 65 9.56 2.87 -4.18
N ALA A 66 10.13 4.07 -4.08
CA ALA A 66 11.58 4.28 -3.99
C ALA A 66 12.18 3.62 -2.74
N ILE A 67 11.50 3.75 -1.58
CA ILE A 67 11.89 3.06 -0.35
C ILE A 67 11.89 1.53 -0.55
N THR A 68 10.84 0.99 -1.19
CA THR A 68 10.74 -0.44 -1.47
C THR A 68 11.88 -0.91 -2.36
N GLU A 69 12.18 -0.16 -3.41
CA GLU A 69 13.28 -0.47 -4.33
C GLU A 69 14.63 -0.49 -3.62
N TYR A 70 14.95 0.56 -2.88
CA TYR A 70 16.21 0.66 -2.13
C TYR A 70 16.37 -0.46 -1.10
N LEU A 71 15.33 -0.73 -0.29
CA LEU A 71 15.39 -1.78 0.73
C LEU A 71 15.56 -3.17 0.09
N CYS A 72 14.85 -3.45 -1.01
CA CYS A 72 14.98 -4.71 -1.71
C CYS A 72 16.35 -4.87 -2.37
N GLU A 73 16.87 -3.84 -3.03
CA GLU A 73 18.20 -3.90 -3.66
C GLU A 73 19.31 -4.11 -2.65
N LYS A 74 19.19 -3.48 -1.46
CA LYS A 74 20.21 -3.57 -0.41
C LYS A 74 20.14 -4.87 0.40
N PHE A 75 18.94 -5.33 0.75
CA PHE A 75 18.76 -6.41 1.73
C PHE A 75 18.18 -7.70 1.16
N SER A 76 17.59 -7.68 -0.03
CA SER A 76 16.90 -8.87 -0.60
C SER A 76 16.81 -8.85 -2.13
N PRO A 77 17.94 -8.66 -2.86
CA PRO A 77 17.91 -8.34 -4.29
C PRO A 77 17.28 -9.45 -5.15
N ASP A 78 17.43 -10.71 -4.76
CA ASP A 78 16.93 -11.87 -5.51
C ASP A 78 15.73 -12.57 -4.87
N ASN A 79 15.24 -12.10 -3.71
CA ASN A 79 14.11 -12.71 -3.01
C ASN A 79 12.89 -11.78 -2.93
N LEU A 80 12.87 -10.74 -2.09
CA LEU A 80 11.76 -9.77 -2.09
C LEU A 80 11.88 -8.75 -3.22
N GLY A 81 13.11 -8.44 -3.64
CA GLY A 81 13.43 -7.73 -4.86
C GLY A 81 13.49 -8.65 -6.08
N ARG A 82 13.73 -8.05 -7.24
CA ARG A 82 14.23 -8.77 -8.41
C ARG A 82 15.45 -8.01 -8.90
N SER A 83 16.61 -8.68 -8.97
CA SER A 83 17.83 -8.07 -9.48
C SER A 83 17.70 -7.72 -10.96
N TRP A 84 18.58 -6.86 -11.47
CA TRP A 84 18.57 -6.43 -12.87
C TRP A 84 18.65 -7.59 -13.87
N SER A 85 19.30 -8.70 -13.51
CA SER A 85 19.40 -9.91 -14.32
C SER A 85 18.17 -10.82 -14.23
N SER A 86 17.23 -10.54 -13.32
CA SER A 86 16.03 -11.36 -13.16
C SER A 86 15.08 -11.19 -14.34
N SER A 87 14.57 -12.31 -14.86
CA SER A 87 13.53 -12.32 -15.89
C SER A 87 12.22 -11.68 -15.42
N ASP A 88 11.98 -11.60 -14.10
CA ASP A 88 10.79 -10.97 -13.51
C ASP A 88 11.01 -9.49 -13.15
N ARG A 89 12.19 -8.88 -13.37
CA ARG A 89 12.48 -7.49 -12.97
C ARG A 89 11.44 -6.50 -13.49
N MET A 90 11.09 -6.57 -14.77
CA MET A 90 10.12 -5.65 -15.37
C MET A 90 8.74 -5.79 -14.71
N ASN A 91 8.26 -7.02 -14.50
CA ASN A 91 6.98 -7.25 -13.84
C ASN A 91 7.01 -6.80 -12.37
N TRP A 92 8.14 -7.00 -11.68
CA TRP A 92 8.32 -6.54 -10.31
C TRP A 92 8.22 -5.01 -10.21
N LEU A 93 8.89 -4.26 -11.08
CA LEU A 93 8.78 -2.80 -11.15
C LEU A 93 7.35 -2.36 -11.43
N ILE A 94 6.70 -2.96 -12.44
CA ILE A 94 5.29 -2.64 -12.78
C ILE A 94 4.42 -2.76 -11.54
N TRP A 95 4.47 -3.87 -10.81
CA TRP A 95 3.58 -4.10 -9.69
C TRP A 95 3.93 -3.29 -8.44
N VAL A 96 5.22 -3.06 -8.15
CA VAL A 96 5.64 -2.15 -7.07
C VAL A 96 5.06 -0.76 -7.28
N HIS A 97 5.13 -0.21 -8.50
CA HIS A 97 4.60 1.12 -8.80
C HIS A 97 3.08 1.14 -9.05
N PHE A 98 2.49 0.06 -9.57
CA PHE A 98 1.03 -0.06 -9.75
C PHE A 98 0.28 0.04 -8.42
N ALA A 99 0.92 -0.33 -7.31
CA ALA A 99 0.38 -0.11 -5.99
C ALA A 99 0.04 1.36 -5.71
N GLU A 100 0.79 2.32 -6.28
CA GLU A 100 0.45 3.75 -6.14
C GLU A 100 -0.76 4.15 -6.99
N THR A 101 -0.94 3.55 -8.18
CA THR A 101 -2.17 3.73 -8.98
C THR A 101 -3.42 3.41 -8.16
N ILE A 102 -3.44 2.26 -7.47
CA ILE A 102 -4.55 1.88 -6.58
C ILE A 102 -4.64 2.85 -5.39
N SER A 103 -3.51 3.14 -4.75
CA SER A 103 -3.46 3.94 -3.53
C SER A 103 -3.96 5.38 -3.77
N GLN A 104 -3.77 5.93 -4.96
CA GLN A 104 -4.23 7.27 -5.30
C GLN A 104 -5.75 7.35 -5.38
N HIS A 105 -6.39 6.36 -5.98
CA HIS A 105 -7.86 6.26 -6.00
C HIS A 105 -8.42 6.07 -4.59
N ALA A 106 -7.80 5.19 -3.79
CA ALA A 106 -8.18 5.02 -2.38
C ALA A 106 -7.98 6.29 -1.56
N ALA A 107 -6.91 7.06 -1.81
CA ALA A 107 -6.65 8.33 -1.11
C ALA A 107 -7.70 9.39 -1.42
N ALA A 108 -8.16 9.47 -2.67
CA ALA A 108 -9.25 10.37 -3.04
C ALA A 108 -10.53 10.04 -2.26
N LEU A 109 -10.85 8.76 -2.12
CA LEU A 109 -12.02 8.30 -1.35
C LEU A 109 -11.84 8.50 0.15
N THR A 110 -10.66 8.25 0.72
CA THR A 110 -10.34 8.60 2.12
C THR A 110 -10.57 10.09 2.37
N GLN A 111 -10.18 10.97 1.44
CA GLN A 111 -10.45 12.40 1.60
C GLN A 111 -11.95 12.68 1.65
N GLN A 112 -12.73 12.10 0.75
CA GLN A 112 -14.18 12.29 0.71
C GLN A 112 -14.88 11.83 1.99
N HIS A 113 -14.47 10.69 2.56
CA HIS A 113 -15.15 10.09 3.71
C HIS A 113 -14.63 10.55 5.07
N GLU A 114 -13.31 10.68 5.24
CA GLU A 114 -12.67 10.84 6.56
C GLU A 114 -12.10 12.26 6.79
N VAL A 115 -11.79 13.00 5.72
CA VAL A 115 -11.16 14.34 5.83
C VAL A 115 -12.15 15.47 5.58
N LEU A 116 -13.09 15.27 4.65
CA LEU A 116 -14.17 16.22 4.39
C LEU A 116 -15.32 15.97 5.35
N TYR A 117 -15.37 16.78 6.41
CA TYR A 117 -16.30 16.58 7.54
C TYR A 117 -17.74 17.01 7.26
N LYS A 118 -17.95 17.85 6.23
CA LYS A 118 -19.28 18.34 5.87
C LYS A 118 -19.73 17.76 4.55
N ASP A 119 -20.97 17.32 4.49
CA ASP A 119 -21.54 16.66 3.33
C ASP A 119 -21.50 17.54 2.07
N GLU A 120 -21.67 18.85 2.21
CA GLU A 120 -21.58 19.80 1.09
C GLU A 120 -20.17 19.95 0.49
N MET A 121 -19.13 19.50 1.20
CA MET A 121 -17.76 19.48 0.67
C MET A 121 -17.50 18.24 -0.18
N ARG A 122 -18.34 17.20 -0.04
CA ARG A 122 -18.15 15.89 -0.66
C ARG A 122 -18.70 15.88 -2.08
N SER A 123 -18.14 15.02 -2.94
CA SER A 123 -18.54 14.85 -4.33
C SER A 123 -18.95 13.41 -4.60
N PRO A 124 -20.27 13.11 -4.67
CA PRO A 124 -20.76 11.77 -4.98
C PRO A 124 -20.28 11.27 -6.36
N ILE A 125 -20.16 12.19 -7.33
CA ILE A 125 -19.66 11.88 -8.67
C ILE A 125 -18.20 11.43 -8.62
N LEU A 126 -17.35 12.16 -7.88
CA LEU A 126 -15.95 11.77 -7.73
C LEU A 126 -15.84 10.42 -7.02
N MET A 127 -16.63 10.18 -5.97
CA MET A 127 -16.65 8.90 -5.27
C MET A 127 -17.02 7.72 -6.21
N LYS A 128 -18.05 7.89 -7.04
CA LYS A 128 -18.45 6.91 -8.06
C LYS A 128 -17.31 6.60 -9.04
N ILE A 129 -16.64 7.64 -9.55
CA ILE A 129 -15.55 7.50 -10.52
C ILE A 129 -14.34 6.79 -9.91
N GLU A 130 -13.93 7.19 -8.70
CA GLU A 130 -12.74 6.64 -8.05
C GLU A 130 -12.97 5.19 -7.61
N ALA A 131 -14.16 4.83 -7.10
CA ALA A 131 -14.51 3.44 -6.83
C ALA A 131 -14.50 2.56 -8.11
N ALA A 132 -15.03 3.09 -9.22
CA ALA A 132 -14.97 2.38 -10.51
C ALA A 132 -13.53 2.19 -11.03
N ARG A 133 -12.63 3.15 -10.78
CA ARG A 133 -11.20 3.04 -11.13
C ARG A 133 -10.48 2.00 -10.27
N ILE A 134 -10.81 1.90 -8.98
CA ILE A 134 -10.34 0.79 -8.13
C ILE A 134 -10.81 -0.55 -8.70
N ALA A 135 -12.08 -0.68 -9.06
CA ALA A 135 -12.60 -1.91 -9.66
C ALA A 135 -11.85 -2.30 -10.95
N LYS A 136 -11.48 -1.32 -11.78
CA LYS A 136 -10.64 -1.56 -12.97
C LYS A 136 -9.23 -2.03 -12.62
N CYS A 137 -8.65 -1.56 -11.51
CA CYS A 137 -7.38 -2.08 -11.02
C CYS A 137 -7.53 -3.53 -10.55
N PHE A 138 -8.65 -3.88 -9.92
CA PHE A 138 -8.94 -5.25 -9.49
C PHE A 138 -9.13 -6.18 -10.70
N ASP A 139 -9.76 -5.72 -11.79
CA ASP A 139 -9.82 -6.46 -13.06
C ASP A 139 -8.42 -6.82 -13.58
N ALA A 140 -7.46 -5.90 -13.51
CA ALA A 140 -6.08 -6.14 -13.94
C ALA A 140 -5.36 -7.18 -13.05
N LEU A 141 -5.58 -7.14 -11.74
CA LEU A 141 -5.03 -8.12 -10.80
C LEU A 141 -5.64 -9.50 -11.01
N GLU A 142 -6.97 -9.58 -11.18
CA GLU A 142 -7.67 -10.83 -11.49
C GLU A 142 -7.16 -11.42 -12.80
N ALA A 143 -6.98 -10.61 -13.85
CA ALA A 143 -6.44 -11.06 -15.12
C ALA A 143 -5.00 -11.61 -14.98
N CYS A 144 -4.14 -10.95 -14.21
CA CYS A 144 -2.79 -11.42 -13.92
C CYS A 144 -2.81 -12.79 -13.22
N LEU A 145 -3.63 -12.94 -12.18
CA LEU A 145 -3.72 -14.14 -11.35
C LEU A 145 -4.56 -15.27 -11.98
N SER A 146 -5.35 -14.97 -13.01
CA SER A 146 -6.20 -15.92 -13.73
C SER A 146 -5.52 -16.57 -14.94
N SER A 147 -4.26 -16.23 -15.23
CA SER A 147 -3.54 -16.77 -16.38
C SER A 147 -3.70 -18.29 -16.48
N THR A 148 -4.21 -18.77 -17.62
CA THR A 148 -4.53 -20.19 -17.84
C THR A 148 -3.30 -21.01 -18.20
N PHE A 149 -2.23 -20.36 -18.63
CA PHE A 149 -0.99 -21.01 -19.05
C PHE A 149 -0.12 -21.42 -17.86
N GLU A 150 -0.26 -20.76 -16.71
CA GLU A 150 0.53 -21.02 -15.50
C GLU A 150 -0.32 -20.74 -14.25
N LYS A 151 -0.38 -21.68 -13.31
CA LYS A 151 -0.98 -21.41 -11.99
C LYS A 151 -0.12 -20.38 -11.27
N ARG A 152 -0.66 -19.19 -11.02
CA ARG A 152 -0.01 -18.15 -10.24
C ARG A 152 -0.65 -18.01 -8.86
N ASP A 153 0.19 -18.17 -7.84
CA ASP A 153 -0.18 -17.90 -6.45
C ASP A 153 0.19 -16.48 -6.00
N TYR A 154 1.03 -15.79 -6.76
CA TYR A 154 1.54 -14.44 -6.50
C TYR A 154 1.58 -13.63 -7.79
N LEU A 155 1.83 -12.32 -7.70
CA LEU A 155 1.87 -11.43 -8.87
C LEU A 155 3.01 -11.78 -9.84
N LEU A 156 4.12 -12.32 -9.31
CA LEU A 156 5.27 -12.75 -10.09
C LEU A 156 5.32 -14.27 -10.23
N LYS A 157 5.91 -14.75 -11.32
CA LYS A 157 6.08 -16.20 -11.57
C LYS A 157 7.03 -16.82 -10.56
N SER A 158 8.06 -16.08 -10.20
CA SER A 158 9.08 -16.45 -9.21
C SER A 158 8.59 -16.46 -7.76
N GLY A 159 7.31 -16.17 -7.49
CA GLY A 159 6.71 -16.27 -6.17
C GLY A 159 6.52 -14.92 -5.46
N PHE A 160 6.28 -14.99 -4.15
CA PHE A 160 6.04 -13.82 -3.29
C PHE A 160 7.21 -12.83 -3.37
N SER A 161 6.89 -11.54 -3.36
CA SER A 161 7.88 -10.47 -3.43
C SER A 161 7.34 -9.16 -2.86
N ALA A 162 8.17 -8.13 -2.85
CA ALA A 162 7.74 -6.78 -2.49
C ALA A 162 6.67 -6.20 -3.43
N ALA A 163 6.48 -6.77 -4.63
CA ALA A 163 5.32 -6.46 -5.47
C ALA A 163 4.00 -6.85 -4.78
N ASP A 164 3.95 -8.05 -4.19
CA ASP A 164 2.76 -8.53 -3.47
C ASP A 164 2.50 -7.72 -2.21
N ILE A 165 3.56 -7.33 -1.48
CA ILE A 165 3.47 -6.43 -0.31
C ILE A 165 2.90 -5.07 -0.73
N SER A 166 3.44 -4.50 -1.81
CA SER A 166 3.07 -3.18 -2.31
C SER A 166 1.61 -3.14 -2.71
N VAL A 167 1.21 -4.02 -3.62
CA VAL A 167 -0.16 -4.11 -4.11
C VAL A 167 -1.10 -4.59 -3.02
N GLY A 168 -0.68 -5.56 -2.19
CA GLY A 168 -1.49 -6.09 -1.09
C GLY A 168 -1.89 -5.00 -0.10
N GLN A 169 -0.97 -4.13 0.29
CA GLN A 169 -1.28 -2.99 1.14
C GLN A 169 -2.21 -1.98 0.44
N ALA A 170 -2.00 -1.72 -0.85
CA ALA A 170 -2.90 -0.84 -1.60
C ALA A 170 -4.33 -1.41 -1.68
N VAL A 171 -4.47 -2.72 -1.84
CA VAL A 171 -5.74 -3.45 -1.80
C VAL A 171 -6.36 -3.42 -0.42
N TYR A 172 -5.58 -3.58 0.66
CA TYR A 172 -6.06 -3.43 2.03
C TYR A 172 -6.79 -2.10 2.22
N MET A 173 -6.20 -1.01 1.75
CA MET A 173 -6.83 0.33 1.78
C MET A 173 -8.06 0.43 0.87
N ALA A 174 -7.93 -0.04 -0.38
CA ALA A 174 -8.97 0.08 -1.39
C ALA A 174 -10.26 -0.69 -1.04
N ARG A 175 -10.14 -1.77 -0.27
CA ARG A 175 -11.27 -2.59 0.19
C ARG A 175 -12.25 -1.86 1.10
N HIS A 176 -11.86 -0.73 1.70
CA HIS A 176 -12.78 0.14 2.40
C HIS A 176 -13.81 0.79 1.45
N PHE A 177 -13.56 0.83 0.13
CA PHE A 177 -14.41 1.55 -0.82
C PHE A 177 -14.89 0.70 -2.00
N THR A 178 -14.25 -0.44 -2.26
CA THR A 178 -14.63 -1.32 -3.36
C THR A 178 -14.46 -2.77 -2.91
N PRO A 179 -15.51 -3.60 -2.96
CA PRO A 179 -15.42 -5.00 -2.56
C PRO A 179 -14.57 -5.78 -3.57
N LEU A 180 -14.10 -6.97 -3.15
CA LEU A 180 -13.38 -7.92 -4.02
C LEU A 180 -14.35 -8.83 -4.80
N ASP A 181 -15.65 -8.53 -4.77
CA ASP A 181 -16.68 -9.38 -5.34
C ASP A 181 -16.51 -9.50 -6.85
N GLY A 182 -16.49 -10.74 -7.35
CA GLY A 182 -16.24 -11.02 -8.76
C GLY A 182 -14.78 -11.30 -9.10
N HIS A 183 -13.80 -10.99 -8.23
CA HIS A 183 -12.37 -11.24 -8.47
C HIS A 183 -11.87 -12.43 -7.64
N ARG A 184 -12.27 -13.66 -8.02
CA ARG A 184 -12.03 -14.87 -7.21
C ARG A 184 -10.55 -15.19 -7.05
N LYS A 185 -9.72 -15.02 -8.07
CA LYS A 185 -8.28 -15.31 -8.00
C LYS A 185 -7.56 -14.26 -7.17
N MET A 186 -7.91 -13.00 -7.35
CA MET A 186 -7.44 -11.90 -6.52
C MET A 186 -7.81 -12.10 -5.05
N ALA A 187 -9.05 -12.45 -4.74
CA ALA A 187 -9.48 -12.68 -3.36
C ALA A 187 -8.67 -13.81 -2.68
N LYS A 188 -8.37 -14.89 -3.42
CA LYS A 188 -7.50 -15.98 -2.93
C LYS A 188 -6.06 -15.52 -2.71
N TRP A 189 -5.49 -14.78 -3.65
CA TRP A 189 -4.17 -14.18 -3.51
C TRP A 189 -4.09 -13.26 -2.29
N TYR A 190 -5.09 -12.37 -2.14
CA TYR A 190 -5.16 -11.43 -1.03
C TYR A 190 -5.26 -12.16 0.32
N SER A 191 -6.10 -13.20 0.43
CA SER A 191 -6.19 -14.04 1.64
C SER A 191 -4.83 -14.63 2.00
N ARG A 192 -4.14 -15.22 1.02
CA ARG A 192 -2.82 -15.85 1.22
C ARG A 192 -1.78 -14.87 1.75
N ILE A 193 -1.65 -13.70 1.12
CA ILE A 193 -0.61 -12.74 1.52
C ILE A 193 -0.93 -12.07 2.87
N THR A 194 -2.21 -11.97 3.24
CA THR A 194 -2.63 -11.36 4.53
C THR A 194 -2.64 -12.33 5.70
N GLU A 195 -2.46 -13.63 5.45
CA GLU A 195 -2.20 -14.62 6.50
C GLU A 195 -0.79 -14.52 7.10
N ARG A 196 0.14 -13.88 6.39
CA ARG A 196 1.54 -13.73 6.78
C ARG A 196 1.69 -12.93 8.07
N GLN A 197 2.61 -13.35 8.95
CA GLN A 197 2.79 -12.72 10.25
C GLN A 197 3.24 -11.26 10.13
N ALA A 198 4.12 -10.94 9.18
CA ALA A 198 4.58 -9.57 8.96
C ALA A 198 3.45 -8.62 8.53
N PHE A 199 2.45 -9.09 7.77
CA PHE A 199 1.24 -8.32 7.48
C PHE A 199 0.45 -8.03 8.76
N LYS A 200 0.17 -9.07 9.54
CA LYS A 200 -0.59 -8.97 10.80
C LYS A 200 0.09 -8.02 11.79
N SER A 201 1.42 -8.10 11.92
CA SER A 201 2.21 -7.19 12.76
C SER A 201 2.24 -5.74 12.24
N SER A 202 1.77 -5.50 11.01
CA SER A 202 1.69 -4.16 10.42
C SER A 202 0.28 -3.57 10.45
N LEU A 203 -0.70 -4.31 10.98
CA LEU A 203 -2.06 -3.81 11.16
C LEU A 203 -2.12 -2.82 12.33
N PRO A 204 -3.00 -1.79 12.24
CA PRO A 204 -3.23 -0.88 13.35
C PRO A 204 -3.85 -1.62 14.54
N THR A 205 -3.64 -1.12 15.75
CA THR A 205 -4.54 -1.42 16.88
C THR A 205 -5.86 -0.68 16.72
N ASP A 206 -6.90 -1.08 17.47
CA ASP A 206 -8.22 -0.43 17.39
C ASP A 206 -8.17 1.07 17.69
N SER A 207 -7.30 1.50 18.62
CA SER A 207 -7.10 2.91 18.97
C SER A 207 -6.36 3.73 17.91
N GLU A 208 -5.77 3.08 16.93
CA GLU A 208 -4.93 3.70 15.89
C GLU A 208 -5.63 3.79 14.54
N ARG A 209 -6.87 3.27 14.41
CA ARG A 209 -7.57 3.21 13.13
C ARG A 209 -7.88 4.61 12.59
N LEU A 210 -7.56 4.83 11.31
CA LEU A 210 -8.00 5.97 10.52
C LEU A 210 -9.45 5.81 10.08
N TYR A 211 -9.84 4.59 9.67
CA TYR A 211 -11.18 4.29 9.17
C TYR A 211 -12.10 3.88 10.31
N SER A 212 -13.14 4.67 10.51
CA SER A 212 -14.23 4.41 11.45
C SER A 212 -15.13 3.24 11.04
N GLN A 213 -15.16 2.89 9.75
CA GLN A 213 -15.96 1.81 9.19
C GLN A 213 -15.11 0.83 8.39
N ASP A 214 -15.53 -0.42 8.32
CA ASP A 214 -14.86 -1.43 7.50
C ASP A 214 -15.14 -1.24 6.00
N PHE A 215 -16.29 -0.64 5.66
CA PHE A 215 -16.67 -0.35 4.27
C PHE A 215 -17.51 0.92 4.18
N TYR A 216 -17.24 1.74 3.16
CA TYR A 216 -17.97 2.97 2.84
C TYR A 216 -18.67 2.76 1.49
N PRO A 217 -20.01 2.68 1.47
CA PRO A 217 -20.73 2.52 0.22
C PRO A 217 -20.61 3.78 -0.65
N VAL A 218 -20.66 3.57 -1.96
CA VAL A 218 -20.77 4.66 -2.92
C VAL A 218 -22.05 5.44 -2.62
N TRP A 219 -21.95 6.75 -2.46
CA TRP A 219 -23.13 7.59 -2.24
C TRP A 219 -24.06 7.56 -3.45
N GLU A 220 -25.31 7.19 -3.20
CA GLU A 220 -26.39 7.39 -4.16
C GLU A 220 -26.69 8.90 -4.23
N VAL A 221 -26.92 9.39 -5.45
CA VAL A 221 -27.21 10.81 -5.70
C VAL A 221 -28.72 10.97 -5.67
#